data_AF-A0A955GI50-F1
#
_entry.id   AF-A0A955GI50-F1
#
_cell.length_a   1.000
_cell.length_b   1.000
_cell.length_c   1.000
_cell.angle_alpha   90.00
_cell.angle_beta   90.00
_cell.angle_gamma   90.00
#
_symmetry.space_group_name_H-M   'P 1'
#
loop_
_entity.id
_entity.type
_entity.pdbx_description
1 polymer ?
#
loop_
_entity_poly.entity_id
_entity_poly.type
_entity_poly.pdbx_seq_one_letter_code
_entity_poly.pdbx_strand_id
1 'polypeptide(L)'
;MVSKLNKDNKGFTIIEVLIVLAIAGLIMLIVFLAIPALQRSQRNTQRKSDASAIVTAINNASTNANGAKITQINSGDGTTASDTSVSFRPNASVTNVETARLGIYRSSSSAITWSSTNVGSIFITDLTSSGTYTPTVVGGSTTATVSHVNINSITIVLGFGCNESGTGINSTNRNPRAVSVIYVAENATDRGNLQCIN
;
A
#
# COMPACT_ATOMS: atom_id res chain seq x y z
N MET A 1 39.24 -1.30 -66.43
CA MET A 1 39.51 -0.04 -65.70
C MET A 1 38.87 -0.20 -64.32
N VAL A 2 39.62 -0.70 -63.34
CA VAL A 2 39.11 -0.91 -61.96
C VAL A 2 39.64 0.24 -61.11
N SER A 3 38.74 1.14 -60.75
CA SER A 3 38.98 2.25 -59.83
C SER A 3 39.32 1.70 -58.45
N LYS A 4 40.50 2.05 -57.91
CA LYS A 4 40.90 1.75 -56.53
C LYS A 4 40.00 2.53 -55.57
N LEU A 5 39.10 1.82 -54.87
CA LEU A 5 38.42 2.33 -53.69
C LEU A 5 39.45 2.46 -52.56
N ASN A 6 39.93 3.68 -52.30
CA ASN A 6 40.78 3.96 -51.15
C ASN A 6 39.92 3.86 -49.88
N LYS A 7 40.21 2.86 -49.05
CA LYS A 7 39.44 2.58 -47.83
C LYS A 7 40.24 3.10 -46.66
N ASP A 8 39.86 4.27 -46.15
CA ASP A 8 40.47 4.88 -44.97
C ASP A 8 40.22 3.98 -43.76
N ASN A 9 41.20 3.13 -43.44
CA ASN A 9 41.18 2.26 -42.27
C ASN A 9 41.46 3.09 -41.00
N LYS A 10 40.51 3.95 -40.63
CA LYS A 10 40.45 4.60 -39.32
C LYS A 10 39.98 3.54 -38.32
N GLY A 11 40.93 2.77 -37.78
CA GLY A 11 40.65 1.84 -36.68
C GLY A 11 40.27 2.62 -35.41
N PHE A 12 39.30 2.09 -34.66
CA PHE A 12 38.91 2.62 -33.36
C PHE A 12 40.11 2.53 -32.40
N THR A 13 40.48 3.62 -31.75
CA THR A 13 41.68 3.61 -30.88
C THR A 13 41.37 2.95 -29.54
N ILE A 14 42.34 2.22 -28.97
CA ILE A 14 42.18 1.58 -27.65
C ILE A 14 41.80 2.62 -26.59
N ILE A 15 42.39 3.81 -26.65
CA ILE A 15 42.09 4.90 -25.72
C ILE A 15 40.63 5.37 -25.83
N GLU A 16 40.06 5.39 -27.02
CA GLU A 16 38.66 5.76 -27.26
C GLU A 16 37.71 4.72 -26.65
N VAL A 17 38.02 3.42 -26.82
CA VAL A 17 37.25 2.35 -26.15
C VAL A 17 37.34 2.47 -24.64
N LEU A 18 38.52 2.76 -24.09
CA LEU A 18 38.73 2.87 -22.64
C LEU A 18 37.93 4.04 -22.04
N ILE A 19 37.88 5.19 -22.70
CA ILE A 19 37.09 6.34 -22.22
C ILE A 19 35.59 5.99 -22.22
N VAL A 20 35.11 5.33 -23.27
CA VAL A 20 33.69 4.92 -23.35
C VAL A 20 33.34 3.92 -22.25
N LEU A 21 34.19 2.92 -22.01
CA LEU A 21 33.98 1.95 -20.94
C LEU A 21 34.05 2.60 -19.55
N ALA A 22 34.93 3.58 -19.35
CA ALA A 22 35.02 4.31 -18.08
C ALA A 22 33.74 5.11 -17.79
N ILE A 23 33.21 5.83 -18.78
CA ILE A 23 31.96 6.60 -18.63
C ILE A 23 30.76 5.65 -18.46
N ALA A 24 30.70 4.57 -19.25
CA ALA A 24 29.65 3.55 -19.11
C ALA A 24 29.65 2.90 -17.73
N GLY A 25 30.84 2.59 -17.18
CA GLY A 25 30.99 2.06 -15.83
C GLY A 25 30.53 3.04 -14.75
N LEU A 26 30.85 4.33 -14.89
CA LEU A 26 30.41 5.37 -13.96
C LEU A 26 28.88 5.54 -13.96
N ILE A 27 28.25 5.54 -15.14
CA ILE A 27 26.79 5.65 -15.26
C ILE A 27 26.11 4.43 -14.63
N MET A 28 26.61 3.22 -14.90
CA MET A 28 26.07 1.98 -14.31
C MET A 28 26.09 2.00 -12.78
N LEU A 29 27.15 2.54 -12.17
CA LEU A 29 27.24 2.69 -10.72
C LEU A 29 26.08 3.52 -10.17
N ILE A 30 25.81 4.69 -10.75
CA ILE A 30 24.73 5.58 -10.30
C ILE A 30 23.37 4.93 -10.50
N VAL A 31 23.15 4.28 -11.65
CA VAL A 31 21.87 3.64 -12.01
C VAL A 31 21.52 2.51 -11.03
N PHE A 32 22.50 1.68 -10.66
CA PHE A 32 22.26 0.59 -9.71
C PHE A 32 21.94 1.06 -8.29
N LEU A 33 22.45 2.21 -7.88
CA LEU A 33 22.08 2.81 -6.58
C LEU A 33 20.71 3.49 -6.63
N ALA A 34 20.36 4.14 -7.76
CA ALA A 34 19.16 4.95 -7.88
C ALA A 34 17.88 4.14 -8.14
N ILE A 35 17.93 3.09 -8.97
CA ILE A 35 16.73 2.30 -9.33
C ILE A 35 16.03 1.69 -8.11
N PRO A 36 16.74 1.02 -7.17
CA PRO A 36 16.08 0.41 -6.00
C PRO A 36 15.38 1.44 -5.12
N ALA A 37 15.95 2.64 -4.99
CA ALA A 37 15.35 3.74 -4.23
C ALA A 37 14.07 4.25 -4.90
N LEU A 38 14.07 4.41 -6.22
CA LEU A 38 12.90 4.85 -6.98
C LEU A 38 11.76 3.82 -6.91
N GLN A 39 12.07 2.53 -7.05
CA GLN A 39 11.08 1.46 -6.94
C GLN A 39 10.39 1.46 -5.57
N ARG A 40 11.14 1.72 -4.49
CA ARG A 40 10.57 1.86 -3.13
C ARG A 40 9.60 3.05 -3.06
N SER A 41 9.97 4.20 -3.63
CA SER A 41 9.12 5.39 -3.66
C SER A 41 7.81 5.16 -4.42
N GLN A 42 7.87 4.46 -5.57
CA GLN A 42 6.68 4.08 -6.33
C GLN A 42 5.76 3.15 -5.53
N ARG A 43 6.32 2.11 -4.87
CA ARG A 43 5.53 1.20 -4.01
C ARG A 43 4.88 1.94 -2.84
N ASN A 44 5.58 2.85 -2.20
CA ASN A 44 5.02 3.66 -1.11
C ASN A 44 3.91 4.59 -1.59
N THR A 45 4.05 5.17 -2.79
CA THR A 45 2.98 5.95 -3.44
C THR A 45 1.76 5.06 -3.71
N GLN A 46 1.97 3.84 -4.20
CA GLN A 46 0.89 2.87 -4.40
C GLN A 46 0.22 2.48 -3.08
N ARG A 47 0.97 2.23 -2.00
CA ARG A 47 0.41 1.95 -0.67
C ARG A 47 -0.49 3.06 -0.17
N LYS A 48 -0.03 4.31 -0.31
CA LYS A 48 -0.82 5.49 0.07
C LYS A 48 -2.09 5.61 -0.78
N SER A 49 -1.98 5.36 -2.08
CA SER A 49 -3.13 5.36 -3.00
C SER A 49 -4.15 4.30 -2.62
N ASP A 50 -3.72 3.07 -2.34
CA ASP A 50 -4.61 1.98 -1.92
C ASP A 50 -5.30 2.29 -0.58
N ALA A 51 -4.53 2.79 0.40
CA ALA A 51 -5.07 3.21 1.70
C ALA A 51 -6.10 4.33 1.55
N SER A 52 -5.82 5.33 0.70
CA SER A 52 -6.76 6.41 0.38
C SER A 52 -8.02 5.88 -0.30
N ALA A 53 -7.89 4.95 -1.25
CA ALA A 53 -9.04 4.36 -1.94
C ALA A 53 -9.94 3.59 -0.97
N ILE A 54 -9.34 2.88 0.00
CA ILE A 54 -10.08 2.17 1.06
C ILE A 54 -10.86 3.17 1.94
N VAL A 55 -10.21 4.23 2.42
CA VAL A 55 -10.87 5.29 3.20
C VAL A 55 -12.04 5.89 2.42
N THR A 56 -11.82 6.26 1.16
CA THR A 56 -12.87 6.85 0.31
C THR A 56 -14.04 5.89 0.12
N ALA A 57 -13.78 4.62 -0.19
CA ALA A 57 -14.84 3.62 -0.35
C ALA A 57 -15.65 3.42 0.94
N ILE A 58 -14.99 3.37 2.10
CA ILE A 58 -15.68 3.27 3.40
C ILE A 58 -16.54 4.50 3.68
N ASN A 59 -16.00 5.71 3.45
CA ASN A 59 -16.72 6.96 3.68
C ASN A 59 -17.93 7.09 2.75
N ASN A 60 -17.80 6.69 1.48
CA ASN A 60 -18.90 6.66 0.53
C ASN A 60 -19.97 5.64 0.96
N ALA A 61 -19.57 4.44 1.38
CA ALA A 61 -20.51 3.39 1.78
C ALA A 61 -21.31 3.81 3.02
N SER A 62 -20.64 4.44 3.98
CA SER A 62 -21.28 5.02 5.16
C SER A 62 -22.24 6.15 4.77
N THR A 63 -21.80 7.09 3.92
CA THR A 63 -22.61 8.25 3.51
C THR A 63 -23.86 7.84 2.75
N ASN A 64 -23.74 6.91 1.80
CA ASN A 64 -24.85 6.38 1.01
C ASN A 64 -25.89 5.63 1.87
N ALA A 65 -25.50 5.17 3.05
CA ALA A 65 -26.38 4.55 4.03
C ALA A 65 -26.68 5.44 5.24
N ASN A 66 -26.78 6.76 5.05
CA ASN A 66 -27.15 7.73 6.09
C ASN A 66 -26.20 7.77 7.30
N GLY A 67 -24.92 7.53 7.07
CA GLY A 67 -23.88 7.47 8.11
C GLY A 67 -23.90 6.18 8.92
N ALA A 68 -24.47 5.10 8.38
CA ALA A 68 -24.44 3.79 8.99
C ALA A 68 -23.01 3.24 9.02
N LYS A 69 -22.66 2.58 10.13
CA LYS A 69 -21.36 1.93 10.29
C LYS A 69 -21.20 0.80 9.29
N ILE A 70 -19.99 0.63 8.78
CA ILE A 70 -19.63 -0.57 8.00
C ILE A 70 -19.76 -1.79 8.91
N THR A 71 -20.48 -2.82 8.44
CA THR A 71 -20.70 -4.08 9.17
C THR A 71 -20.28 -5.30 8.36
N GLN A 72 -20.00 -5.15 7.06
CA GLN A 72 -19.54 -6.26 6.22
C GLN A 72 -18.49 -5.79 5.23
N ILE A 73 -17.49 -6.65 5.02
CA ILE A 73 -16.37 -6.41 4.11
C ILE A 73 -16.09 -7.71 3.37
N ASN A 74 -15.93 -7.60 2.05
CA ASN A 74 -15.76 -8.75 1.18
C ASN A 74 -14.61 -8.51 0.22
N SER A 75 -13.88 -9.56 -0.09
CA SER A 75 -12.93 -9.56 -1.20
C SER A 75 -13.71 -9.57 -2.50
N GLY A 76 -13.31 -8.72 -3.44
CA GLY A 76 -14.08 -8.47 -4.65
C GLY A 76 -14.93 -7.21 -4.63
N ASP A 77 -15.83 -7.12 -5.61
CA ASP A 77 -16.77 -6.00 -5.80
C ASP A 77 -18.10 -6.18 -5.05
N GLY A 78 -18.17 -7.19 -4.19
CA GLY A 78 -19.38 -7.57 -3.46
C GLY A 78 -20.32 -8.52 -4.22
N THR A 79 -20.03 -8.80 -5.50
CA THR A 79 -20.76 -9.78 -6.32
C THR A 79 -19.86 -10.92 -6.78
N THR A 80 -18.60 -10.60 -7.08
CA THR A 80 -17.58 -11.54 -7.56
C THR A 80 -16.34 -11.41 -6.70
N ALA A 81 -15.83 -12.53 -6.17
CA ALA A 81 -14.59 -12.55 -5.42
C ALA A 81 -13.40 -12.12 -6.31
N SER A 82 -12.52 -11.26 -5.79
CA SER A 82 -11.28 -10.85 -6.44
C SER A 82 -10.27 -10.44 -5.39
N ASP A 83 -9.01 -10.83 -5.58
CA ASP A 83 -7.92 -10.46 -4.66
C ASP A 83 -7.42 -9.02 -4.89
N THR A 84 -7.85 -8.39 -5.99
CA THR A 84 -7.46 -7.02 -6.39
C THR A 84 -8.48 -5.96 -6.01
N SER A 85 -9.53 -6.35 -5.29
CA SER A 85 -10.53 -5.42 -4.81
C SER A 85 -11.07 -5.83 -3.45
N VAL A 86 -11.55 -4.85 -2.71
CA VAL A 86 -12.25 -5.03 -1.44
C VAL A 86 -13.48 -4.15 -1.45
N SER A 87 -14.60 -4.70 -1.00
CA SER A 87 -15.89 -4.01 -0.94
C SER A 87 -16.35 -3.83 0.50
N PHE A 88 -17.00 -2.70 0.76
CA PHE A 88 -17.44 -2.26 2.08
C PHE A 88 -18.94 -2.05 2.07
N ARG A 89 -19.60 -2.53 3.14
CA ARG A 89 -21.06 -2.50 3.27
C ARG A 89 -21.51 -2.13 4.68
N PRO A 90 -22.45 -1.18 4.83
CA PRO A 90 -23.00 -0.78 6.12
C PRO A 90 -24.02 -1.77 6.70
N ASN A 91 -24.64 -2.59 5.86
CA ASN A 91 -25.50 -3.71 6.26
C ASN A 91 -25.35 -4.83 5.23
N ALA A 92 -25.88 -6.03 5.49
CA ALA A 92 -25.81 -7.17 4.57
C ALA A 92 -26.60 -6.96 3.24
N SER A 93 -27.16 -5.77 2.99
CA SER A 93 -27.91 -5.46 1.78
C SER A 93 -26.98 -5.11 0.62
N VAL A 94 -27.29 -5.62 -0.57
CA VAL A 94 -26.45 -5.51 -1.79
C VAL A 94 -26.50 -4.13 -2.45
N THR A 95 -27.30 -3.19 -1.93
CA THR A 95 -27.54 -1.89 -2.58
C THR A 95 -26.50 -0.82 -2.23
N ASN A 96 -25.83 -0.93 -1.09
CA ASN A 96 -24.89 0.09 -0.58
C ASN A 96 -23.47 -0.47 -0.55
N VAL A 97 -22.95 -0.86 -1.72
CA VAL A 97 -21.64 -1.48 -1.87
C VAL A 97 -20.70 -0.50 -2.50
N GLU A 98 -19.64 -0.17 -1.79
CA GLU A 98 -18.52 0.59 -2.36
C GLU A 98 -17.29 -0.29 -2.44
N THR A 99 -16.55 -0.18 -3.54
CA THR A 99 -15.39 -1.03 -3.81
C THR A 99 -14.14 -0.18 -3.95
N ALA A 100 -13.08 -0.56 -3.24
CA ALA A 100 -11.73 -0.05 -3.44
C ALA A 100 -10.92 -1.03 -4.29
N ARG A 101 -10.19 -0.51 -5.29
CA ARG A 101 -9.20 -1.29 -6.05
C ARG A 101 -7.87 -1.28 -5.33
N LEU A 102 -7.19 -2.42 -5.32
CA LEU A 102 -5.93 -2.63 -4.63
C LEU A 102 -4.81 -2.82 -5.67
N GLY A 103 -3.78 -1.99 -5.59
CA GLY A 103 -2.59 -2.09 -6.41
C GLY A 103 -1.55 -3.03 -5.80
N ILE A 104 -1.15 -2.77 -4.55
CA ILE A 104 -0.09 -3.53 -3.87
C ILE A 104 -0.64 -4.51 -2.84
N TYR A 105 -1.70 -4.15 -2.13
CA TYR A 105 -2.34 -5.05 -1.17
C TYR A 105 -3.18 -6.09 -1.90
N ARG A 106 -3.50 -7.18 -1.19
CA ARG A 106 -4.36 -8.25 -1.69
C ARG A 106 -5.40 -8.56 -0.63
N SER A 107 -6.66 -8.59 -1.04
CA SER A 107 -7.74 -9.15 -0.23
C SER A 107 -7.70 -10.68 -0.39
N SER A 108 -7.94 -11.48 0.67
CA SER A 108 -8.02 -12.93 0.49
C SER A 108 -9.44 -13.35 0.18
N SER A 109 -9.64 -14.38 -0.63
CA SER A 109 -10.97 -14.90 -0.99
C SER A 109 -11.86 -15.40 0.18
N SER A 110 -11.37 -15.38 1.43
CA SER A 110 -12.15 -15.70 2.63
C SER A 110 -12.82 -14.44 3.20
N ALA A 111 -14.09 -14.53 3.59
CA ALA A 111 -14.84 -13.38 4.12
C ALA A 111 -14.08 -12.67 5.26
N ILE A 112 -13.79 -11.39 5.08
CA ILE A 112 -13.14 -10.54 6.07
C ILE A 112 -14.14 -10.33 7.21
N THR A 113 -13.98 -11.05 8.33
CA THR A 113 -14.86 -10.95 9.49
C THR A 113 -14.24 -10.08 10.60
N TRP A 114 -15.10 -9.49 11.42
CA TRP A 114 -14.75 -8.66 12.59
C TRP A 114 -14.11 -9.47 13.71
N SER A 115 -12.91 -9.98 13.51
CA SER A 115 -12.01 -10.44 14.58
C SER A 115 -10.66 -10.82 14.00
N SER A 116 -9.65 -10.66 14.85
CA SER A 116 -8.23 -10.40 14.61
C SER A 116 -7.40 -11.45 13.86
N THR A 117 -8.01 -12.40 13.16
CA THR A 117 -7.29 -13.48 12.46
C THR A 117 -8.11 -13.94 11.27
N ASN A 118 -7.93 -13.28 10.12
CA ASN A 118 -8.35 -13.86 8.85
C ASN A 118 -7.26 -13.69 7.80
N VAL A 119 -7.23 -14.67 6.90
CA VAL A 119 -6.33 -14.83 5.78
C VAL A 119 -6.37 -13.56 4.93
N GLY A 120 -5.23 -13.10 4.41
CA GLY A 120 -5.13 -11.83 3.68
C GLY A 120 -4.56 -10.70 4.52
N SER A 121 -4.11 -9.64 3.87
CA SER A 121 -3.30 -8.64 4.54
C SER A 121 -4.06 -7.40 5.05
N ILE A 122 -5.40 -7.42 4.95
CA ILE A 122 -6.28 -6.34 5.38
C ILE A 122 -6.96 -6.74 6.70
N PHE A 123 -6.72 -5.98 7.76
CA PHE A 123 -7.25 -6.18 9.11
C PHE A 123 -8.19 -5.06 9.50
N ILE A 124 -9.10 -5.32 10.45
CA ILE A 124 -10.14 -4.36 10.83
C ILE A 124 -10.42 -4.43 12.32
N THR A 125 -10.63 -3.27 12.94
CA THR A 125 -10.98 -3.15 14.35
C THR A 125 -11.96 -1.99 14.59
N ASP A 126 -13.06 -2.25 15.29
CA ASP A 126 -13.97 -1.21 15.82
C ASP A 126 -13.69 -1.04 17.31
N LEU A 127 -13.25 0.15 17.71
CA LEU A 127 -12.95 0.44 19.11
C LEU A 127 -14.22 1.05 19.77
N THR A 128 -14.73 0.37 20.79
CA THR A 128 -16.10 0.60 21.30
C THR A 128 -16.27 1.87 22.13
N SER A 129 -15.23 2.48 22.69
CA SER A 129 -15.41 3.67 23.55
C SER A 129 -14.13 4.44 23.88
N SER A 130 -13.01 3.76 24.10
CA SER A 130 -11.69 4.34 24.33
C SER A 130 -10.68 3.18 24.32
N GLY A 131 -10.29 2.76 23.12
CA GLY A 131 -9.30 1.70 22.98
C GLY A 131 -7.93 2.31 22.72
N THR A 132 -6.93 1.86 23.46
CA THR A 132 -5.54 2.10 23.06
C THR A 132 -5.26 1.17 21.89
N TYR A 133 -5.24 1.71 20.67
CA TYR A 133 -4.68 1.00 19.52
C TYR A 133 -3.24 1.50 19.32
N THR A 134 -2.29 0.65 19.70
CA THR A 134 -0.85 0.87 19.54
C THR A 134 -0.33 -0.07 18.45
N PRO A 135 -0.36 0.34 17.17
CA PRO A 135 0.20 -0.48 16.11
C PRO A 135 1.70 -0.59 16.33
N THR A 136 2.22 -1.82 16.26
CA THR A 136 3.64 -2.11 16.34
C THR A 136 4.12 -2.59 14.98
N VAL A 137 5.20 -1.98 14.48
CA VAL A 137 5.81 -2.42 13.23
C VAL A 137 6.60 -3.69 13.44
N VAL A 138 6.23 -4.72 12.68
CA VAL A 138 6.93 -6.00 12.66
C VAL A 138 7.55 -6.26 11.29
N GLY A 139 8.59 -7.09 11.23
CA GLY A 139 9.30 -7.37 9.98
C GLY A 139 8.40 -8.09 8.96
N GLY A 140 8.67 -7.92 7.67
CA GLY A 140 7.84 -8.47 6.59
C GLY A 140 7.60 -9.99 6.61
N SER A 141 8.45 -10.78 7.29
CA SER A 141 8.29 -12.23 7.45
C SER A 141 7.43 -12.65 8.64
N THR A 142 7.09 -11.71 9.53
CA THR A 142 6.27 -12.00 10.71
C THR A 142 4.79 -11.86 10.40
N THR A 143 3.97 -12.74 11.00
CA THR A 143 2.52 -12.75 10.81
C THR A 143 1.93 -11.40 11.24
N ALA A 144 1.32 -10.69 10.29
CA ALA A 144 0.60 -9.48 10.60
C ALA A 144 -0.67 -9.78 11.39
N THR A 145 -1.01 -8.90 12.31
CA THR A 145 -2.28 -8.90 13.04
C THR A 145 -2.82 -7.47 13.09
N VAL A 146 -4.03 -7.30 13.63
CA VAL A 146 -4.61 -5.97 13.88
C VAL A 146 -3.60 -5.03 14.56
N SER A 147 -2.82 -5.50 15.54
CA SER A 147 -1.87 -4.66 16.31
C SER A 147 -0.41 -4.80 15.85
N HIS A 148 -0.06 -5.82 15.07
CA HIS A 148 1.27 -6.01 14.50
C HIS A 148 1.21 -5.81 12.99
N VAL A 149 1.63 -4.64 12.52
CA VAL A 149 1.50 -4.24 11.11
C VAL A 149 2.86 -4.36 10.42
N ASN A 150 2.90 -4.93 9.22
CA ASN A 150 4.07 -4.99 8.37
C ASN A 150 3.80 -4.34 6.99
N ILE A 151 4.82 -4.27 6.13
CA ILE A 151 4.77 -3.63 4.79
C ILE A 151 3.76 -4.23 3.81
N ASN A 152 3.28 -5.44 4.09
CA ASN A 152 2.33 -6.16 3.25
C ASN A 152 0.91 -6.04 3.79
N SER A 153 0.72 -5.49 4.98
CA SER A 153 -0.57 -5.40 5.67
C SER A 153 -1.08 -3.98 5.88
N ILE A 154 -2.39 -3.89 6.05
CA ILE A 154 -3.10 -2.66 6.35
C ILE A 154 -4.18 -2.94 7.40
N THR A 155 -4.40 -2.01 8.32
CA THR A 155 -5.38 -2.14 9.39
C THR A 155 -6.34 -0.97 9.34
N ILE A 156 -7.63 -1.26 9.18
CA ILE A 156 -8.72 -0.30 9.20
C ILE A 156 -9.21 -0.16 10.64
N VAL A 157 -9.24 1.06 11.14
CA VAL A 157 -9.73 1.39 12.48
C VAL A 157 -11.00 2.22 12.34
N LEU A 158 -12.11 1.70 12.85
CA LEU A 158 -13.36 2.43 12.91
C LEU A 158 -13.49 3.22 14.21
N GLY A 159 -14.15 4.38 14.13
CA GLY A 159 -14.51 5.21 15.27
C GLY A 159 -13.46 6.26 15.66
N PHE A 160 -12.29 6.25 15.02
CA PHE A 160 -11.15 7.09 15.37
C PHE A 160 -10.42 7.59 14.13
N GLY A 161 -10.02 8.86 14.14
CA GLY A 161 -9.14 9.46 13.14
C GLY A 161 -7.67 9.25 13.47
N CYS A 162 -6.80 9.67 12.56
CA CYS A 162 -5.36 9.66 12.78
C CYS A 162 -4.94 10.63 13.91
N ASN A 163 -3.84 10.31 14.59
CA ASN A 163 -3.18 11.24 15.49
C ASN A 163 -2.46 12.36 14.72
N GLU A 164 -2.05 13.42 15.42
CA GLU A 164 -1.34 14.56 14.82
C GLU A 164 -0.01 14.16 14.15
N SER A 165 0.63 13.10 14.66
CA SER A 165 1.86 12.56 14.08
C SER A 165 1.63 11.75 12.80
N GLY A 166 0.40 11.38 12.46
CA GLY A 166 0.08 10.57 11.28
C GLY A 166 0.62 9.14 11.33
N THR A 167 0.92 8.60 12.52
CA THR A 167 1.54 7.27 12.72
C THR A 167 0.67 6.31 13.54
N GLY A 168 -0.48 6.78 14.03
CA GLY A 168 -1.41 6.02 14.86
C GLY A 168 -2.78 6.68 14.89
N ILE A 169 -3.63 6.25 15.82
CA ILE A 169 -4.97 6.84 16.00
C ILE A 169 -4.99 7.86 17.13
N ASN A 170 -5.90 8.82 17.05
CA ASN A 170 -6.24 9.71 18.16
C ASN A 170 -7.23 8.99 19.09
N SER A 171 -6.74 8.29 20.12
CA SER A 171 -7.57 7.47 21.02
C SER A 171 -8.48 8.26 21.98
N THR A 172 -8.35 9.60 22.04
CA THR A 172 -9.13 10.45 22.96
C THR A 172 -10.36 11.07 22.31
N ASN A 173 -10.42 11.17 20.98
CA ASN A 173 -11.52 11.77 20.25
C ASN A 173 -12.31 10.73 19.44
N ARG A 174 -13.29 10.10 20.09
CA ARG A 174 -14.14 9.10 19.42
C ARG A 174 -15.21 9.78 18.56
N ASN A 175 -15.20 9.46 17.27
CA ASN A 175 -16.24 9.83 16.33
C ASN A 175 -16.74 8.54 15.64
N PRO A 176 -17.98 8.08 15.88
CA PRO A 176 -18.51 6.84 15.29
C PRO A 176 -18.50 6.81 13.76
N ARG A 177 -18.38 7.97 13.10
CA ARG A 177 -18.30 8.11 11.64
C ARG A 177 -16.86 8.24 11.13
N ALA A 178 -15.88 8.41 12.01
CA ALA A 178 -14.49 8.49 11.61
C ALA A 178 -13.95 7.10 11.26
N VAL A 179 -13.13 7.06 10.23
CA VAL A 179 -12.40 5.88 9.79
C VAL A 179 -10.95 6.30 9.62
N SER A 180 -10.03 5.44 10.04
CA SER A 180 -8.62 5.59 9.73
C SER A 180 -8.05 4.27 9.25
N VAL A 181 -6.98 4.38 8.48
CA VAL A 181 -6.31 3.26 7.84
C VAL A 181 -4.83 3.38 8.15
N ILE A 182 -4.33 2.34 8.80
CA ILE A 182 -2.96 2.24 9.29
C ILE A 182 -2.21 1.29 8.38
N TYR A 183 -1.11 1.76 7.82
CA TYR A 183 -0.25 0.95 6.95
C TYR A 183 1.21 1.26 7.22
N VAL A 184 2.10 0.47 6.62
CA VAL A 184 3.54 0.65 6.76
C VAL A 184 4.15 1.02 5.41
N ALA A 185 4.80 2.18 5.35
CA ALA A 185 5.61 2.57 4.21
C ALA A 185 7.00 1.93 4.33
N GLU A 186 7.53 1.40 3.23
CA GLU A 186 8.88 0.85 3.20
C GLU A 186 9.93 1.93 3.49
N ASN A 187 10.97 1.56 4.25
CA ASN A 187 12.15 2.36 4.52
C ASN A 187 13.41 1.59 4.08
N ALA A 188 14.60 2.12 4.33
CA ALA A 188 15.87 1.43 4.11
C ALA A 188 16.08 0.19 4.99
N THR A 189 15.25 0.02 6.04
CA THR A 189 15.21 -1.14 6.93
C THR A 189 13.98 -2.00 6.66
N ASP A 190 14.06 -3.31 6.96
CA ASP A 190 12.98 -4.30 6.73
C ASP A 190 11.70 -4.09 7.56
N ARG A 191 11.67 -3.06 8.41
CA ARG A 191 10.52 -2.76 9.27
C ARG A 191 9.63 -1.68 8.65
N GLY A 192 10.18 -0.66 7.97
CA GLY A 192 9.38 0.45 7.45
C GLY A 192 8.83 1.38 8.53
N ASN A 193 8.04 2.38 8.12
CA ASN A 193 7.48 3.41 8.98
C ASN A 193 5.95 3.34 9.01
N LEU A 194 5.33 3.45 10.19
CA LEU A 194 3.88 3.55 10.30
C LEU A 194 3.37 4.82 9.64
N GLN A 195 2.23 4.70 8.99
CA GLN A 195 1.49 5.79 8.37
C GLN A 195 0.00 5.59 8.67
N CYS A 196 -0.69 6.70 8.84
CA CYS A 196 -2.13 6.75 9.04
C CYS A 196 -2.75 7.70 8.02
N ILE A 197 -3.89 7.29 7.46
CA ILE A 197 -4.75 8.13 6.62
C ILE A 197 -6.20 7.97 7.04
N ASN A 198 -7.01 9.01 6.94
CA ASN A 198 -8.40 9.08 7.40
C ASN A 198 -9.31 9.75 6.37
#